data_AF-A0A2V1CHS4-F1
#
_entry.id   AF-A0A2V1CHS4-F1
#
_cell.length_a   1.000
_cell.length_b   1.000
_cell.length_c   1.000
_cell.angle_alpha   90.00
_cell.angle_beta   90.00
_cell.angle_gamma   90.00
#
_symmetry.space_group_name_H-M   'P 1'
#
loop_
_entity.id
_entity.type
_entity.pdbx_description
1 polymer ?
#
loop_
_entity_poly.entity_id
_entity_poly.type
_entity_poly.pdbx_seq_one_letter_code
_entity_poly.pdbx_strand_id
1 'polypeptide(L)'
;CGENPAIARSRNCSFDLISFAWQTPECFDGPLVSEFSAYQPWSFYTDVFGRGNETVSKDIAEAGDSNLWVTWNFHVVHCTFMWRQMHRAYEKGWIDAHLRAYNHTLHCQGVLLDHETGWKDVVTAARVIYPLC
;
A
#
# COMPACT_ATOMS: atom_id res chain seq x y z
N CYS A 1 -6.39 -13.40 1.19
CA CYS A 1 -7.12 -13.37 -0.10
C CYS A 1 -6.58 -14.34 -1.17
N GLY A 2 -6.03 -15.50 -0.80
CA GLY A 2 -5.36 -16.37 -1.78
C GLY A 2 -3.92 -15.93 -2.03
N GLU A 3 -3.40 -16.19 -3.22
CA GLU A 3 -1.98 -15.98 -3.57
C GLU A 3 -1.76 -15.21 -4.88
N ASN A 4 -2.85 -14.87 -5.58
CA ASN A 4 -2.80 -14.08 -6.81
C ASN A 4 -4.09 -13.24 -6.98
N PRO A 5 -4.07 -12.21 -7.84
CA PRO A 5 -5.18 -11.27 -8.00
C PRO A 5 -6.47 -11.92 -8.50
N ALA A 6 -6.36 -12.92 -9.37
CA ALA A 6 -7.53 -13.63 -9.91
C ALA A 6 -8.27 -14.41 -8.80
N ILE A 7 -7.54 -15.07 -7.90
CA ILE A 7 -8.12 -15.74 -6.73
C ILE A 7 -8.68 -14.72 -5.73
N ALA A 8 -8.00 -13.59 -5.53
CA ALA A 8 -8.49 -12.55 -4.62
C ALA A 8 -9.85 -12.00 -5.07
N ARG A 9 -9.99 -11.66 -6.37
CA ARG A 9 -11.26 -11.21 -6.95
C ARG A 9 -12.35 -12.27 -6.85
N SER A 10 -12.04 -13.54 -7.15
CA SER A 10 -13.03 -14.61 -7.04
C SER A 10 -13.50 -14.89 -5.61
N ARG A 11 -12.72 -14.46 -4.61
CA ARG A 11 -13.04 -14.52 -3.17
C ARG A 11 -13.65 -13.22 -2.62
N ASN A 12 -14.07 -12.30 -3.49
CA ASN A 12 -14.66 -11.02 -3.10
C ASN A 12 -13.72 -10.15 -2.23
N CYS A 13 -12.41 -10.25 -2.45
CA CYS A 13 -11.44 -9.36 -1.82
C CYS A 13 -11.31 -8.05 -2.62
N SER A 14 -10.88 -6.99 -1.93
CA SER A 14 -10.61 -5.68 -2.52
C SER A 14 -9.13 -5.33 -2.42
N PHE A 15 -8.60 -4.63 -3.41
CA PHE A 15 -7.22 -4.17 -3.41
C PHE A 15 -7.10 -2.86 -2.64
N ASP A 16 -6.20 -2.83 -1.67
CA ASP A 16 -5.85 -1.68 -0.86
C ASP A 16 -4.58 -1.03 -1.42
N LEU A 17 -4.74 0.14 -2.06
CA LEU A 17 -3.63 0.90 -2.64
C LEU A 17 -2.68 1.45 -1.57
N ILE A 18 -3.13 1.63 -0.32
CA ILE A 18 -2.25 2.03 0.77
C ILE A 18 -1.27 0.88 0.96
N SER A 19 -1.74 -0.28 1.41
CA SER A 19 -0.87 -1.40 1.79
C SER A 19 -0.34 -2.26 0.64
N PHE A 20 -0.77 -1.99 -0.59
CA PHE A 20 -0.60 -2.90 -1.74
C PHE A 20 -1.10 -4.32 -1.42
N ALA A 21 -2.19 -4.43 -0.66
CA ALA A 21 -2.70 -5.70 -0.17
C ALA A 21 -4.07 -6.04 -0.76
N TRP A 22 -4.28 -7.30 -1.09
CA TRP A 22 -5.63 -7.84 -1.29
C TRP A 22 -6.24 -8.20 0.07
N GLN A 23 -7.28 -7.47 0.45
CA GLN A 23 -7.93 -7.52 1.77
C GLN A 23 -9.32 -8.17 1.69
N THR A 24 -9.69 -8.91 2.73
CA THR A 24 -11.06 -9.43 2.87
C THR A 24 -12.03 -8.27 3.19
N PRO A 25 -13.36 -8.46 3.00
CA PRO A 25 -14.33 -7.41 3.30
C PRO A 25 -14.25 -6.86 4.73
N GLU A 26 -13.86 -7.66 5.71
CA GLU A 26 -13.77 -7.28 7.12
C GLU A 26 -12.57 -6.36 7.40
N CYS A 27 -11.44 -6.61 6.74
CA CYS A 27 -10.20 -5.83 6.91
C CYS A 27 -10.08 -4.64 5.93
N PHE A 28 -10.84 -4.62 4.84
CA PHE A 28 -10.75 -3.54 3.86
C PHE A 28 -11.39 -2.22 4.34
N ASP A 29 -10.66 -1.12 4.24
CA ASP A 29 -11.15 0.23 4.57
C ASP A 29 -11.34 1.09 3.32
N GLY A 30 -12.38 0.78 2.54
CA GLY A 30 -12.69 1.49 1.29
C GLY A 30 -12.67 3.02 1.39
N PRO A 31 -13.31 3.65 2.40
CA PRO A 31 -13.25 5.10 2.56
C PRO A 31 -11.82 5.64 2.74
N LEU A 32 -10.98 4.98 3.53
CA LEU A 32 -9.59 5.43 3.73
C LEU A 32 -8.73 5.21 2.48
N VAL A 33 -8.93 4.10 1.76
CA VAL A 33 -8.25 3.83 0.49
C VAL A 33 -8.61 4.87 -0.56
N SER A 34 -9.90 5.22 -0.68
CA SER A 34 -10.36 6.29 -1.58
C SER A 34 -9.75 7.65 -1.22
N GLU A 35 -9.63 7.95 0.08
CA GLU A 35 -8.99 9.18 0.53
C GLU A 35 -7.50 9.20 0.18
N PHE A 36 -6.77 8.09 0.41
CA PHE A 36 -5.37 7.97 0.04
C PHE A 36 -5.17 8.12 -1.47
N SER A 37 -6.00 7.45 -2.27
CA SER A 37 -6.00 7.52 -3.72
C SER A 37 -6.24 8.95 -4.25
N ALA A 38 -7.02 9.76 -3.52
CA ALA A 38 -7.31 11.16 -3.86
C ALA A 38 -6.34 12.18 -3.23
N TYR A 39 -5.48 11.76 -2.29
CA TYR A 39 -4.61 12.66 -1.52
C TYR A 39 -3.69 13.50 -2.42
N GLN A 40 -3.13 12.90 -3.47
CA GLN A 40 -2.36 13.57 -4.52
C GLN A 40 -2.25 12.67 -5.77
N PRO A 41 -1.85 13.20 -6.94
CA PRO A 41 -1.64 12.38 -8.13
C PRO A 41 -0.42 11.46 -7.99
N TRP A 42 -0.65 10.23 -7.54
CA TRP A 42 0.41 9.22 -7.38
C TRP A 42 1.05 8.83 -8.71
N SER A 43 2.34 8.55 -8.66
CA SER A 43 3.11 8.00 -9.78
C SER A 43 3.67 6.64 -9.40
N PHE A 44 3.59 5.71 -10.34
CA PHE A 44 4.00 4.32 -10.18
C PHE A 44 4.97 3.96 -11.29
N TYR A 45 5.90 3.05 -10.99
CA TYR A 45 7.01 2.72 -11.89
C TYR A 45 7.20 1.20 -11.93
N THR A 46 7.74 0.70 -13.04
CA THR A 46 8.07 -0.72 -13.22
C THR A 46 9.44 -1.09 -12.63
N ASP A 47 10.31 -0.11 -12.37
CA ASP A 47 11.66 -0.32 -11.84
C ASP A 47 12.11 0.70 -10.78
N VAL A 48 13.17 0.30 -10.07
CA VAL A 48 13.89 1.15 -9.11
C VAL A 48 14.69 2.24 -9.81
N PHE A 49 14.66 3.43 -9.23
CA PHE A 49 15.17 4.69 -9.74
C PHE A 49 14.45 5.24 -10.98
N GLY A 50 13.35 4.59 -11.42
CA GLY A 50 12.55 5.06 -12.56
C GLY A 50 13.33 5.11 -13.87
N ARG A 51 14.35 4.25 -14.02
CA ARG A 51 15.32 4.27 -15.13
C ARG A 51 14.71 3.83 -16.46
N GLY A 52 13.62 3.07 -16.45
CA GLY A 52 12.86 2.67 -17.62
C GLY A 52 11.88 3.73 -18.12
N ASN A 53 11.64 4.81 -17.35
CA ASN A 53 10.71 5.90 -17.67
C ASN A 53 9.24 5.47 -17.90
N GLU A 54 8.89 4.21 -17.65
CA GLU A 54 7.53 3.70 -17.79
C GLU A 54 6.72 4.03 -16.53
N THR A 55 6.01 5.15 -16.59
CA THR A 55 4.98 5.46 -15.60
C THR A 55 3.80 4.52 -15.80
N VAL A 56 3.45 3.78 -14.77
CA VAL A 56 2.25 2.95 -14.72
C VAL A 56 1.06 3.84 -14.39
N SER A 57 -0.04 3.68 -15.14
CA SER A 57 -1.25 4.47 -14.90
C SER A 57 -1.85 4.13 -13.54
N LYS A 58 -2.57 5.10 -12.96
CA LYS A 58 -3.28 4.91 -11.69
C LYS A 58 -4.23 3.71 -11.75
N ASP A 59 -4.99 3.55 -12.84
CA ASP A 59 -5.92 2.44 -13.02
C ASP A 59 -5.22 1.07 -13.00
N ILE A 60 -4.01 0.97 -13.58
CA ILE A 60 -3.23 -0.27 -13.55
C ILE A 60 -2.69 -0.52 -12.13
N ALA A 61 -2.25 0.51 -11.42
CA ALA A 61 -1.81 0.36 -10.04
C ALA A 61 -2.96 -0.05 -9.11
N GLU A 62 -4.13 0.55 -9.26
CA GLU A 62 -5.34 0.23 -8.49
C GLU A 62 -5.95 -1.13 -8.86
N ALA A 63 -5.63 -1.67 -10.03
CA ALA A 63 -6.02 -3.03 -10.39
C ALA A 63 -5.34 -4.10 -9.50
N GLY A 64 -4.18 -3.79 -8.90
CA GLY A 64 -3.50 -4.67 -7.95
C GLY A 64 -2.92 -5.94 -8.55
N ASP A 65 -2.60 -5.93 -9.86
CA ASP A 65 -2.16 -7.12 -10.60
C ASP A 65 -0.65 -7.37 -10.53
N SER A 66 0.15 -6.33 -10.25
CA SER A 66 1.62 -6.39 -10.36
C SER A 66 2.31 -5.62 -9.24
N ASN A 67 3.50 -6.08 -8.87
CA ASN A 67 4.41 -5.31 -8.02
C ASN A 67 4.87 -4.05 -8.77
N LEU A 68 4.99 -2.95 -8.04
CA LEU A 68 5.41 -1.66 -8.60
C LEU A 68 6.51 -1.04 -7.74
N TRP A 69 7.04 0.06 -8.22
CA TRP A 69 7.91 0.95 -7.48
C TRP A 69 7.23 2.30 -7.31
N VAL A 70 7.47 2.93 -6.17
CA VAL A 70 6.89 4.22 -5.80
C VAL A 70 7.97 5.14 -5.27
N THR A 71 7.66 6.43 -5.26
CA THR A 71 8.55 7.44 -4.70
C THR A 71 8.64 7.34 -3.18
N TRP A 72 9.71 7.90 -2.62
CA TRP A 72 9.82 8.07 -1.17
C TRP A 72 8.65 8.88 -0.58
N ASN A 73 8.15 9.89 -1.31
CA ASN A 73 6.94 10.63 -0.94
C ASN A 73 5.73 9.71 -0.74
N PHE A 74 5.49 8.78 -1.65
CA PHE A 74 4.43 7.79 -1.49
C PHE A 74 4.64 6.99 -0.21
N HIS A 75 5.86 6.52 0.04
CA HIS A 75 6.18 5.69 1.20
C HIS A 75 5.93 6.41 2.53
N VAL A 76 6.36 7.66 2.64
CA VAL A 76 6.12 8.50 3.83
C VAL A 76 4.61 8.68 4.05
N VAL A 77 3.85 9.06 3.02
CA VAL A 77 2.40 9.28 3.16
C VAL A 77 1.68 7.97 3.47
N HIS A 78 2.03 6.88 2.79
CA HIS A 78 1.56 5.52 3.10
C HIS A 78 1.74 5.20 4.59
N CYS A 79 2.92 5.47 5.17
CA CYS A 79 3.17 5.18 6.59
C CYS A 79 2.20 5.93 7.51
N THR A 80 1.88 7.19 7.20
CA THR A 80 0.90 7.96 7.99
C THR A 80 -0.53 7.43 7.82
N PHE A 81 -0.91 6.99 6.62
CA PHE A 81 -2.20 6.38 6.37
C PHE A 81 -2.32 4.98 6.99
N MET A 82 -1.25 4.19 7.04
CA MET A 82 -1.23 2.90 7.74
C MET A 82 -1.49 3.08 9.25
N TRP A 83 -1.00 4.14 9.89
CA TRP A 83 -1.36 4.43 11.28
C TRP A 83 -2.85 4.75 11.46
N ARG A 84 -3.44 5.52 10.53
CA ARG A 84 -4.89 5.79 10.53
C ARG A 84 -5.67 4.51 10.31
N GLN A 85 -5.23 3.66 9.38
CA GLN A 85 -5.83 2.37 9.10
C GLN A 85 -5.76 1.47 10.33
N MET A 86 -4.61 1.39 11.01
CA MET A 86 -4.44 0.62 12.24
C MET A 86 -5.43 1.04 13.32
N HIS A 87 -5.61 2.36 13.53
CA HIS A 87 -6.56 2.87 14.51
C HIS A 87 -8.00 2.48 14.17
N ARG A 88 -8.42 2.67 12.91
CA ARG A 88 -9.77 2.32 12.44
C ARG A 88 -10.02 0.82 12.47
N ALA A 89 -9.01 0.03 12.12
CA ALA A 89 -9.03 -1.43 12.16
C ALA A 89 -9.19 -1.94 13.61
N TYR A 90 -8.49 -1.32 14.56
CA TYR A 90 -8.65 -1.56 15.99
C TYR A 90 -10.09 -1.27 16.47
N GLU A 91 -10.68 -0.15 16.08
CA GLU A 91 -12.07 0.17 16.43
C GLU A 91 -13.08 -0.81 15.81
N LYS A 92 -12.83 -1.31 14.59
CA LYS A 92 -13.66 -2.30 13.90
C LYS A 92 -13.52 -3.72 14.45
N GLY A 93 -12.41 -4.02 15.12
CA GLY A 93 -12.10 -5.36 15.65
C GLY A 93 -11.45 -6.33 14.65
N TRP A 94 -11.03 -5.85 13.47
CA TRP A 94 -10.38 -6.65 12.43
C TRP A 94 -9.13 -5.94 11.95
N ILE A 95 -7.96 -6.56 12.13
CA ILE A 95 -6.66 -5.99 11.71
C ILE A 95 -5.88 -7.08 10.99
N ASP A 96 -5.50 -6.82 9.74
CA ASP A 96 -4.74 -7.78 8.96
C ASP A 96 -3.32 -8.02 9.53
N ALA A 97 -2.75 -9.17 9.18
CA ALA A 97 -1.47 -9.64 9.67
C ALA A 97 -0.28 -8.75 9.33
N HIS A 98 -0.34 -8.00 8.23
CA HIS A 98 0.71 -7.04 7.85
C HIS A 98 0.58 -5.74 8.65
N LEU A 99 -0.63 -5.22 8.80
CA LEU A 99 -0.89 -4.01 9.57
C LEU A 99 -0.64 -4.18 11.07
N ARG A 100 -1.01 -5.32 11.66
CA ARG A 100 -0.81 -5.60 13.10
C ARG A 100 0.64 -5.97 13.47
N ALA A 101 1.51 -6.20 12.49
CA ALA A 101 2.86 -6.66 12.77
C ALA A 101 3.69 -5.51 13.36
N TYR A 102 4.19 -5.67 14.59
CA TYR A 102 4.90 -4.59 15.28
C TYR A 102 6.18 -4.14 14.55
N ASN A 103 6.84 -5.07 13.84
CA ASN A 103 7.96 -4.72 12.97
C ASN A 103 7.57 -3.73 11.86
N HIS A 104 6.32 -3.77 11.39
CA HIS A 104 5.82 -2.80 10.42
C HIS A 104 5.64 -1.42 11.05
N THR A 105 5.16 -1.34 12.30
CA THR A 105 5.14 -0.09 13.07
C THR A 105 6.53 0.52 13.23
N LEU A 106 7.53 -0.30 13.58
CA LEU A 106 8.92 0.15 13.72
C LEU A 106 9.52 0.60 12.37
N HIS A 107 9.17 -0.08 11.28
CA HIS A 107 9.53 0.33 9.92
C HIS A 107 8.96 1.71 9.58
N CYS A 108 7.66 1.92 9.80
CA CYS A 108 7.02 3.22 9.57
C CYS A 108 7.66 4.34 10.41
N GLN A 109 8.02 4.05 11.67
CA GLN A 109 8.76 4.99 12.51
C GLN A 109 10.11 5.36 11.87
N GLY A 110 10.87 4.38 11.37
CA GLY A 110 12.15 4.62 10.70
C GLY A 110 11.99 5.48 9.44
N VAL A 111 11.00 5.18 8.61
CA VAL A 111 10.69 5.93 7.38
C VAL A 111 10.39 7.40 7.69
N LEU A 112 9.67 7.68 8.77
CA LEU A 112 9.30 9.05 9.15
C LEU A 112 10.45 9.85 9.77
N LEU A 113 11.52 9.17 10.22
CA LEU A 113 12.72 9.79 10.78
C LEU A 113 13.86 9.89 9.75
N ASP A 114 13.68 9.32 8.55
CA ASP A 114 14.65 9.42 7.46
C ASP A 114 14.58 10.82 6.82
N HIS A 115 15.74 11.49 6.81
CA HIS A 115 15.94 12.79 6.18
C HIS A 115 16.96 12.75 5.03
N GLU A 116 17.52 11.58 4.74
CA GLU A 116 18.55 11.37 3.72
C GLU A 116 17.92 11.06 2.36
N THR A 117 16.82 10.29 2.36
CA THR A 117 16.16 9.87 1.11
C THR A 117 15.36 11.02 0.49
N GLY A 118 15.59 11.29 -0.80
CA GLY A 118 14.90 12.35 -1.52
C GLY A 118 13.44 12.02 -1.79
N TRP A 119 12.54 12.99 -1.60
CA TRP A 119 11.09 12.82 -1.79
C TRP A 119 10.68 12.25 -3.16
N LYS A 120 11.46 12.54 -4.21
CA LYS A 120 11.19 12.10 -5.59
C LYS A 120 11.88 10.79 -5.95
N ASP A 121 12.71 10.24 -5.05
CA ASP A 121 13.49 9.05 -5.34
C ASP A 121 12.56 7.83 -5.41
N VAL A 122 12.61 7.10 -6.53
CA VAL A 122 11.82 5.89 -6.78
C VAL A 122 12.56 4.70 -6.18
N VAL A 123 12.49 4.54 -4.86
CA VAL A 123 13.31 3.56 -4.12
C VAL A 123 12.50 2.56 -3.31
N THR A 124 11.18 2.73 -3.26
CA THR A 124 10.32 1.87 -2.46
C THR A 124 9.61 0.85 -3.35
N ALA A 125 9.82 -0.43 -3.06
CA ALA A 125 9.10 -1.51 -3.72
C ALA A 125 7.70 -1.65 -3.09
N ALA A 126 6.67 -1.46 -3.89
CA ALA A 126 5.28 -1.67 -3.53
C ALA A 126 4.85 -3.08 -3.99
N ARG A 127 4.99 -4.05 -3.08
CA ARG A 127 4.74 -5.47 -3.37
C ARG A 127 3.29 -5.83 -3.12
N VAL A 128 2.65 -6.48 -4.08
CA VAL A 128 1.31 -7.03 -3.93
C VAL A 128 1.35 -8.17 -2.92
N ILE A 129 0.61 -8.02 -1.82
CA ILE A 129 0.56 -8.99 -0.72
C ILE A 129 -0.88 -9.47 -0.45
N TYR A 130 -0.99 -10.58 0.27
CA TYR A 130 -2.27 -11.25 0.59
C TYR A 130 -2.33 -11.60 2.08
N PRO A 131 -2.30 -10.61 3.00
CA PRO A 131 -2.26 -10.88 4.43
C PRO A 131 -3.51 -11.63 4.90
N LEU A 132 -3.36 -12.34 6.01
CA LEU A 132 -4.51 -12.87 6.75
C LEU A 132 -5.21 -11.71 7.46
N CYS A 133 -6.52 -11.61 7.28
CA CYS A 133 -7.42 -11.07 8.29
C CYS A 133 -7.65 -12.22 9.29
#